data_AF-A0A0D1ZSR4-F1
#
_entry.id   AF-A0A0D1ZSR4-F1
#
_cell.length_a   1.000
_cell.length_b   1.000
_cell.length_c   1.000
_cell.angle_alpha   90.00
_cell.angle_beta   90.00
_cell.angle_gamma   90.00
#
_symmetry.space_group_name_H-M   'P 1'
#
loop_
_entity.id
_entity.type
_entity.pdbx_description
1 polymer ?
#
loop_
_entity_poly.entity_id
_entity_poly.type
_entity_poly.pdbx_seq_one_letter_code
_entity_poly.pdbx_strand_id
1 'polypeptide(L)'
;MAEEADFDFGDNVDRSAFEQILDMDEEDDRDFSKSIVFGFLEQAEQTFTKMDVALKERNLPELSSLGHFLKGSSATLGFTKVKDECEKIQHYGHKKNETGEVDEPDEDKLIRLSRQSIDEAKKAYKIVDALMKRYYAE
;
A
#
# COMPACT_ATOMS: atom_id res chain seq x y z
N MET A 1 -19.88 -7.17 26.01
CA MET A 1 -18.76 -6.22 25.85
C MET A 1 -17.49 -6.99 26.12
N ALA A 2 -17.06 -7.77 25.12
CA ALA A 2 -15.75 -8.38 25.17
C ALA A 2 -14.73 -7.24 25.06
N GLU A 3 -13.71 -7.25 25.91
CA GLU A 3 -12.50 -6.47 25.71
C GLU A 3 -12.03 -6.70 24.27
N GLU A 4 -12.21 -5.71 23.39
CA GLU A 4 -11.43 -5.67 22.14
C GLU A 4 -9.99 -5.56 22.59
N ALA A 5 -9.32 -6.71 22.61
CA ALA A 5 -7.89 -6.79 22.83
C ALA A 5 -7.23 -5.78 21.90
N ASP A 6 -6.46 -4.87 22.48
CA ASP A 6 -5.69 -3.85 21.78
C ASP A 6 -4.74 -4.55 20.80
N PHE A 7 -5.23 -4.85 19.60
CA PHE A 7 -4.45 -5.54 18.59
C PHE A 7 -3.35 -4.58 18.14
N ASP A 8 -2.11 -4.95 18.44
CA ASP A 8 -0.97 -4.12 18.08
C ASP A 8 -0.67 -4.24 16.58
N PHE A 9 -1.12 -3.25 15.81
CA PHE A 9 -0.79 -3.13 14.39
C PHE A 9 0.62 -2.52 14.14
N GLY A 10 1.28 -2.02 15.18
CA GLY A 10 2.56 -1.31 15.10
C GLY A 10 2.53 -0.10 14.13
N ASP A 11 3.70 0.32 13.65
CA ASP A 11 3.84 1.51 12.78
C ASP A 11 3.41 1.29 11.31
N ASN A 12 2.84 0.13 10.97
CA ASN A 12 2.48 -0.21 9.59
C ASN A 12 1.04 0.15 9.24
N VAL A 13 0.21 0.39 10.25
CA VAL A 13 -1.20 0.74 10.12
C VAL A 13 -1.47 1.99 10.94
N ASP A 14 -2.00 3.03 10.29
CA ASP A 14 -2.62 4.16 10.96
C ASP A 14 -3.93 3.68 11.58
N ARG A 15 -3.87 3.48 12.90
CA ARG A 15 -4.99 3.00 13.68
C ARG A 15 -6.21 3.89 13.56
N SER A 16 -6.05 5.20 13.53
CA SER A 16 -7.20 6.12 13.46
C SER A 16 -7.90 6.04 12.10
N ALA A 17 -7.14 5.82 11.02
CA ALA A 17 -7.72 5.58 9.70
C ALA A 17 -8.41 4.19 9.64
N PHE A 18 -7.80 3.17 10.22
CA PHE A 18 -8.36 1.82 10.22
C PHE A 18 -9.60 1.68 11.12
N GLU A 19 -9.62 2.36 12.27
CA GLU A 19 -10.79 2.44 13.16
C GLU A 19 -12.02 2.99 12.43
N GLN A 20 -11.87 3.97 11.54
CA GLN A 20 -12.98 4.47 10.73
C GLN A 20 -13.57 3.40 9.80
N ILE A 21 -12.77 2.42 9.37
CA ILE A 21 -13.24 1.30 8.55
C ILE A 21 -13.93 0.26 9.44
N LEU A 22 -13.44 0.04 10.66
CA LEU A 22 -14.08 -0.83 11.65
C LEU A 22 -15.41 -0.25 12.13
N ASP A 23 -15.53 1.07 12.28
CA ASP A 23 -16.78 1.76 12.64
C ASP A 23 -17.89 1.60 11.58
N MET A 24 -17.56 1.10 10.39
CA MET A 24 -18.54 0.77 9.35
C MET A 24 -19.07 -0.66 9.43
N ASP A 25 -18.48 -1.50 10.28
CA ASP A 25 -18.99 -2.85 10.56
C ASP A 25 -20.28 -2.79 11.41
N GLU A 26 -21.10 -3.84 11.31
CA GLU A 26 -22.28 -4.00 12.17
C GLU A 26 -21.83 -4.55 13.54
N GLU A 27 -22.58 -4.27 14.63
CA GLU A 27 -22.14 -4.50 16.02
C GLU A 27 -21.65 -5.93 16.35
N ASP A 28 -22.04 -6.94 15.54
CA ASP A 28 -21.72 -8.35 15.76
C ASP A 28 -20.96 -9.01 14.58
N ASP A 29 -20.57 -8.27 13.53
CA ASP A 29 -19.90 -8.85 12.35
C ASP A 29 -18.85 -7.90 11.75
N ARG A 30 -17.68 -8.45 11.38
CA ARG A 30 -16.57 -7.76 10.74
C ARG A 30 -16.55 -7.89 9.20
N ASP A 31 -17.67 -8.30 8.61
CA ASP A 31 -17.77 -8.65 7.19
C ASP A 31 -17.42 -7.49 6.24
N PHE A 32 -17.78 -6.24 6.57
CA PHE A 32 -17.48 -5.10 5.71
C PHE A 32 -15.98 -4.79 5.70
N SER A 33 -15.40 -4.58 6.88
CA SER A 33 -13.96 -4.26 6.99
C SER A 33 -13.10 -5.40 6.44
N LYS A 34 -13.47 -6.66 6.72
CA LYS A 34 -12.81 -7.84 6.16
C LYS A 34 -12.89 -7.87 4.64
N SER A 35 -14.05 -7.62 4.05
CA SER A 35 -14.21 -7.60 2.60
C SER A 35 -13.30 -6.56 1.93
N ILE A 36 -13.24 -5.34 2.46
CA ILE A 36 -12.38 -4.28 1.90
C ILE A 36 -10.90 -4.62 2.09
N VAL A 37 -10.51 -5.12 3.27
CA VAL A 37 -9.10 -5.49 3.55
C VAL A 37 -8.63 -6.61 2.64
N PHE A 38 -9.36 -7.73 2.56
CA PHE A 38 -8.96 -8.84 1.71
C PHE A 38 -9.04 -8.50 0.22
N GLY A 39 -9.98 -7.63 -0.18
CA GLY A 39 -10.02 -7.05 -1.52
C GLY A 39 -8.78 -6.21 -1.85
N PHE A 40 -8.30 -5.41 -0.89
CA PHE A 40 -7.02 -4.70 -1.03
C PHE A 40 -5.84 -5.67 -1.16
N LEU A 41 -5.79 -6.74 -0.35
CA LEU A 41 -4.66 -7.68 -0.38
C LEU A 41 -4.51 -8.32 -1.78
N GLU A 42 -5.60 -8.79 -2.37
CA GLU A 42 -5.60 -9.31 -3.73
C GLU A 42 -5.19 -8.24 -4.76
N GLN A 43 -5.75 -7.04 -4.64
CA GLN A 43 -5.43 -5.92 -5.53
C GLN A 43 -3.94 -5.54 -5.46
N ALA A 44 -3.34 -5.57 -4.28
CA ALA A 44 -1.93 -5.26 -4.07
C ALA A 44 -1.03 -6.29 -4.78
N GLU A 45 -1.29 -7.59 -4.64
CA GLU A 45 -0.51 -8.64 -5.32
C GLU A 45 -0.56 -8.52 -6.84
N GLN A 46 -1.75 -8.27 -7.39
CA GLN A 46 -1.92 -8.04 -8.82
C GLN A 46 -1.17 -6.78 -9.29
N THR A 47 -1.26 -5.70 -8.52
CA THR A 47 -0.60 -4.43 -8.86
C THR A 47 0.93 -4.58 -8.80
N PHE A 48 1.48 -5.23 -7.78
CA PHE A 48 2.92 -5.48 -7.68
C PHE A 48 3.44 -6.31 -8.85
N THR A 49 2.66 -7.29 -9.32
CA THR A 49 3.00 -8.06 -10.52
C THR A 49 3.07 -7.17 -11.76
N LYS A 50 2.10 -6.27 -11.94
CA LYS A 50 2.11 -5.28 -13.04
C LYS A 50 3.27 -4.30 -12.93
N MET A 51 3.61 -3.86 -11.71
CA MET A 51 4.76 -2.99 -11.46
C MET A 51 6.07 -3.67 -11.85
N ASP A 52 6.24 -4.96 -11.55
CA ASP A 52 7.44 -5.71 -11.98
C ASP A 52 7.56 -5.80 -13.51
N VAL A 53 6.43 -5.93 -14.22
CA VAL A 53 6.40 -5.92 -15.69
C VAL A 53 6.77 -4.53 -16.21
N ALA A 54 6.09 -3.49 -15.72
CA ALA A 54 6.37 -2.11 -16.11
C ALA A 54 7.84 -1.71 -15.84
N LEU A 55 8.41 -2.20 -14.74
CA LEU A 55 9.82 -1.98 -14.40
C LEU A 55 10.78 -2.66 -15.40
N LYS A 56 10.46 -3.89 -15.87
CA LYS A 56 11.23 -4.58 -16.92
C LYS A 56 11.14 -3.85 -18.26
N GLU A 57 9.97 -3.32 -18.57
CA GLU A 57 9.71 -2.54 -19.78
C GLU A 57 10.18 -1.07 -19.68
N ARG A 58 10.70 -0.66 -18.52
CA ARG A 58 11.10 0.72 -18.20
C ARG A 58 9.97 1.74 -18.43
N ASN A 59 8.73 1.32 -18.22
CA ASN A 59 7.54 2.14 -18.45
C ASN A 59 7.22 3.01 -17.23
N LEU A 60 7.90 4.16 -17.12
CA LEU A 60 7.68 5.14 -16.05
C LEU A 60 6.22 5.64 -15.94
N PRO A 61 5.50 5.96 -17.04
CA PRO A 61 4.09 6.34 -16.97
C PRO A 61 3.20 5.26 -16.33
N GLU A 62 3.41 4.00 -16.70
CA GLU A 62 2.66 2.87 -16.12
C GLU A 62 2.99 2.69 -14.63
N LEU A 63 4.27 2.79 -14.26
CA LEU A 63 4.68 2.79 -12.85
C LEU A 63 3.99 3.91 -12.06
N SER A 64 3.87 5.12 -12.65
CA SER A 64 3.15 6.22 -11.99
C SER A 64 1.68 5.89 -11.75
N SER A 65 1.00 5.37 -12.78
CA SER A 65 -0.41 4.98 -12.71
C SER A 65 -0.66 3.91 -11.65
N LEU A 66 0.17 2.85 -11.64
CA LEU A 66 0.09 1.77 -10.67
C LEU A 66 0.41 2.25 -9.24
N GLY A 67 1.41 3.12 -9.09
CA GLY A 67 1.75 3.73 -7.81
C GLY A 67 0.61 4.59 -7.27
N HIS A 68 0.01 5.44 -8.11
CA HIS A 68 -1.14 6.26 -7.73
C HIS A 68 -2.34 5.40 -7.30
N PHE A 69 -2.64 4.36 -8.07
CA PHE A 69 -3.75 3.46 -7.81
C PHE A 69 -3.60 2.77 -6.44
N LEU A 70 -2.45 2.13 -6.20
CA LEU A 70 -2.24 1.40 -4.96
C LEU A 70 -2.07 2.34 -3.76
N LYS A 71 -1.50 3.55 -3.96
CA LYS A 71 -1.47 4.60 -2.94
C LYS A 71 -2.87 4.93 -2.43
N GLY A 72 -3.82 5.15 -3.33
CA GLY A 72 -5.20 5.48 -2.98
C GLY A 72 -5.84 4.41 -2.10
N SER A 73 -5.78 3.14 -2.53
CA SER A 73 -6.35 2.02 -1.77
C SER A 73 -5.65 1.80 -0.43
N SER A 74 -4.33 1.96 -0.38
CA SER A 74 -3.54 1.83 0.87
C SER A 74 -3.89 2.94 1.87
N ALA A 75 -4.09 4.17 1.40
CA ALA A 75 -4.43 5.31 2.25
C ALA A 75 -5.78 5.12 2.94
N THR A 76 -6.79 4.63 2.23
CA THR A 76 -8.13 4.38 2.78
C THR A 76 -8.11 3.41 3.95
N LEU A 77 -7.22 2.42 3.92
CA LEU A 77 -7.09 1.40 4.97
C LEU A 77 -6.05 1.74 6.05
N GLY A 78 -5.41 2.92 5.96
CA GLY A 78 -4.36 3.31 6.89
C GLY A 78 -3.04 2.57 6.71
N PHE A 79 -2.78 1.88 5.60
CA PHE A 79 -1.53 1.14 5.39
C PHE A 79 -0.38 2.07 4.99
N THR A 80 0.14 2.80 5.99
CA THR A 80 1.03 3.96 5.85
C THR A 80 2.27 3.68 5.03
N LYS A 81 3.04 2.64 5.36
CA LYS A 81 4.30 2.34 4.65
C LYS A 81 4.07 1.91 3.20
N VAL A 82 2.99 1.19 2.93
CA VAL A 82 2.64 0.81 1.55
C VAL A 82 2.25 2.06 0.77
N LYS A 83 1.44 2.95 1.36
CA LYS A 83 1.06 4.24 0.79
C LYS A 83 2.27 5.11 0.46
N ASP A 84 3.21 5.27 1.41
CA ASP A 84 4.39 6.12 1.24
C ASP A 84 5.32 5.62 0.13
N GLU A 85 5.57 4.31 0.03
CA GLU A 85 6.37 3.76 -1.06
C GLU A 85 5.66 3.85 -2.42
N CYS A 86 4.33 3.69 -2.45
CA CYS A 86 3.54 3.89 -3.66
C CYS A 86 3.55 5.35 -4.13
N GLU A 87 3.60 6.31 -3.21
CA GLU A 87 3.78 7.73 -3.52
C GLU A 87 5.13 8.03 -4.16
N LYS A 88 6.21 7.45 -3.63
CA LYS A 88 7.55 7.55 -4.24
C LYS A 88 7.54 6.99 -5.67
N ILE A 89 6.95 5.81 -5.88
CA ILE A 89 6.81 5.21 -7.22
C ILE A 89 6.04 6.14 -8.17
N GLN A 90 4.96 6.76 -7.69
CA GLN A 90 4.20 7.76 -8.44
C GLN A 90 5.08 8.93 -8.87
N HIS A 91 5.87 9.49 -7.95
CA HIS A 91 6.77 10.60 -8.23
C HIS A 91 7.87 10.23 -9.22
N TYR A 92 8.50 9.07 -9.06
CA TYR A 92 9.52 8.60 -9.99
C TYR A 92 8.96 8.40 -11.39
N GLY A 93 7.75 7.86 -11.51
CA GLY A 93 7.06 7.70 -12.79
C GLY A 93 6.75 9.03 -13.49
N HIS A 94 6.62 10.13 -12.74
CA HIS A 94 6.51 11.49 -13.26
C HIS A 94 7.87 12.17 -13.53
N LYS A 95 8.97 11.41 -13.49
CA LYS A 95 10.34 11.91 -13.64
C LYS A 95 10.71 12.94 -12.58
N LYS A 96 10.33 12.66 -11.34
CA LYS A 96 10.66 13.49 -10.17
C LYS A 96 11.44 12.71 -9.13
N ASN A 97 12.04 13.43 -8.20
CA ASN A 97 12.68 12.86 -7.01
C ASN A 97 11.65 12.28 -6.02
N GLU A 98 12.14 11.72 -4.91
CA GLU A 98 11.30 11.05 -3.90
C GLU A 98 10.19 11.94 -3.31
N THR A 99 10.42 13.25 -3.25
CA THR A 99 9.48 14.24 -2.71
C THR A 99 8.44 14.73 -3.73
N GLY A 100 8.66 14.45 -5.02
CA GLY A 100 7.83 14.99 -6.10
C GLY A 100 8.03 16.49 -6.39
N GLU A 101 9.03 17.13 -5.77
CA GLU A 101 9.30 18.57 -5.87
C GLU A 101 10.30 18.93 -6.98
N VAL A 102 11.26 18.05 -7.24
CA VAL A 102 12.37 18.30 -8.18
C VAL A 102 12.32 17.31 -9.32
N ASP A 103 12.43 17.80 -10.56
CA ASP A 103 12.56 16.95 -11.73
C ASP A 103 13.89 16.17 -11.71
N GLU A 104 13.82 14.90 -12.09
CA GLU A 104 14.96 14.00 -12.18
C GLU A 104 15.11 13.54 -13.64
N PRO A 105 16.11 14.06 -14.38
CA PRO A 105 16.30 13.69 -15.78
C PRO A 105 16.94 12.31 -15.99
N ASP A 106 17.57 11.71 -14.97
CA ASP A 106 18.23 10.41 -15.08
C ASP A 106 17.20 9.26 -14.95
N GLU A 107 16.80 8.73 -16.10
CA GLU A 107 15.85 7.61 -16.18
C GLU A 107 16.39 6.32 -15.53
N ASP A 108 17.69 6.01 -15.65
CA ASP A 108 18.27 4.82 -15.02
C ASP A 108 18.24 4.94 -13.50
N LYS A 109 18.47 6.16 -12.97
CA LYS A 109 18.28 6.45 -11.55
C LYS A 109 16.83 6.28 -11.14
N LEU A 110 15.86 6.80 -11.90
CA LEU A 110 14.43 6.65 -11.61
C LEU A 110 14.00 5.18 -11.60
N ILE A 111 14.43 4.38 -12.57
CA ILE A 111 14.13 2.95 -12.62
C ILE A 111 14.74 2.23 -11.41
N ARG A 112 15.96 2.59 -11.00
CA ARG A 112 16.59 2.02 -9.79
C ARG A 112 15.81 2.37 -8.52
N LEU A 113 15.41 3.63 -8.37
CA LEU A 113 14.63 4.10 -7.22
C LEU A 113 13.24 3.46 -7.19
N SER A 114 12.54 3.37 -8.32
CA SER A 114 11.26 2.66 -8.44
C SER A 114 11.39 1.20 -8.05
N ARG A 115 12.47 0.50 -8.45
CA ARG A 115 12.72 -0.88 -8.00
C ARG A 115 12.82 -0.96 -6.49
N GLN A 116 13.63 -0.09 -5.88
CA GLN A 116 13.81 -0.06 -4.43
C GLN A 116 12.49 0.18 -3.70
N SER A 117 11.69 1.16 -4.14
CA SER A 117 10.38 1.42 -3.53
C SER A 117 9.38 0.29 -3.76
N ILE A 118 9.39 -0.40 -4.91
CA ILE A 118 8.55 -1.60 -5.12
C ILE A 118 8.94 -2.72 -4.14
N ASP A 119 10.24 -2.96 -3.94
CA ASP A 119 10.74 -3.96 -2.98
C ASP A 119 10.34 -3.61 -1.53
N GLU A 120 10.47 -2.35 -1.13
CA GLU A 120 10.05 -1.89 0.20
C GLU A 120 8.52 -1.95 0.37
N ALA A 121 7.74 -1.55 -0.64
CA ALA A 121 6.28 -1.67 -0.63
C ALA A 121 5.83 -3.13 -0.47
N LYS A 122 6.48 -4.08 -1.16
CA LYS A 122 6.21 -5.52 -1.03
C LYS A 122 6.54 -6.06 0.37
N LYS A 123 7.62 -5.58 0.99
CA LYS A 123 7.96 -5.95 2.38
C LYS A 123 6.92 -5.42 3.36
N ALA A 124 6.56 -4.15 3.24
CA ALA A 124 5.51 -3.53 4.06
C ALA A 124 4.17 -4.25 3.88
N TYR A 125 3.80 -4.57 2.64
CA TYR A 125 2.60 -5.35 2.32
C TYR A 125 2.59 -6.71 3.03
N LYS A 126 3.68 -7.47 3.01
CA LYS A 126 3.74 -8.77 3.70
C LYS A 126 3.52 -8.67 5.21
N ILE A 127 3.98 -7.57 5.82
CA ILE A 127 3.74 -7.32 7.24
C ILE A 127 2.25 -7.04 7.46
N VAL A 128 1.66 -6.17 6.65
CA VAL A 128 0.22 -5.85 6.70
C VAL A 128 -0.64 -7.11 6.46
N ASP A 129 -0.35 -7.89 5.43
CA ASP A 129 -1.03 -9.15 5.10
C ASP A 129 -1.05 -10.11 6.29
N ALA A 130 0.10 -10.31 6.94
CA ALA A 130 0.20 -11.17 8.11
C ALA A 130 -0.58 -10.62 9.32
N LEU A 131 -0.52 -9.30 9.56
CA LEU A 131 -1.28 -8.64 10.63
C LEU A 131 -2.79 -8.77 10.41
N MET A 132 -3.28 -8.45 9.22
CA MET A 132 -4.69 -8.51 8.88
C MET A 132 -5.24 -9.93 8.96
N LYS A 133 -4.51 -10.92 8.42
CA LYS A 133 -4.90 -12.32 8.52
C LYS A 133 -4.99 -12.81 9.96
N ARG A 134 -4.11 -12.32 10.85
CA ARG A 134 -4.18 -12.64 12.28
C ARG A 134 -5.40 -11.97 12.93
N TYR A 135 -5.59 -10.68 12.70
CA TYR A 135 -6.68 -9.89 13.28
C TYR A 135 -8.07 -10.45 12.93
N TYR A 136 -8.28 -10.91 11.70
CA TYR A 136 -9.56 -11.47 11.24
C TYR A 136 -9.69 -13.01 11.40
N ALA A 137 -8.67 -13.67 11.95
CA ALA A 137 -8.74 -15.08 12.34
C ALA A 137 -9.15 -15.27 13.81
N GLU A 138 -9.13 -14.19 14.60
CA GLU A 138 -9.70 -14.08 15.94
C GLU A 138 -11.20 -13.78 15.87
#